data_AF-A0A7C2M215-F1
#
_entry.id   AF-A0A7C2M215-F1
#
_cell.length_a   1.000
_cell.length_b   1.000
_cell.length_c   1.000
_cell.angle_alpha   90.00
_cell.angle_beta   90.00
_cell.angle_gamma   90.00
#
_symmetry.space_group_name_H-M   'P 1'
#
loop_
_entity.id
_entity.type
_entity.pdbx_description
1 polymer ?
#
loop_
_entity_poly.entity_id
_entity_poly.type
_entity_poly.pdbx_seq_one_letter_code
_entity_poly.pdbx_strand_id
1 'polypeptide(L)' 'MPTYEYKCKKCGNAFEKFQSITADPIKKCTNCDGEVYRLISKN' A
#
# COMPACT_ATOMS: atom_id res chain seq x y z
N MET A 1 9.89 -2.79 12.62
CA MET A 1 9.01 -1.73 12.08
C MET A 1 7.91 -2.41 11.28
N PRO A 2 6.62 -2.05 11.45
CA PRO A 2 5.55 -2.67 10.68
C PRO A 2 5.72 -2.32 9.20
N THR A 3 5.87 -3.34 8.37
CA THR A 3 5.68 -3.21 6.92
C THR A 3 4.20 -3.35 6.65
N TYR A 4 3.67 -2.46 5.82
CA TYR A 4 2.33 -2.60 5.28
C TYR A 4 2.43 -2.94 3.81
N GLU A 5 1.67 -3.94 3.41
CA GLU A 5 1.54 -4.30 2.02
C GLU A 5 0.45 -3.43 1.39
N TYR A 6 0.72 -2.92 0.19
CA TYR A 6 -0.19 -2.08 -0.57
C TYR A 6 -0.40 -2.70 -1.95
N LYS A 7 -1.62 -2.63 -2.46
CA LYS A 7 -1.93 -3.05 -3.83
C LYS A 7 -2.71 -2.00 -4.57
N CYS A 8 -2.33 -1.78 -5.83
CA CYS A 8 -3.02 -0.87 -6.71
C CYS A 8 -4.27 -1.52 -7.32
N LYS A 9 -5.42 -0.83 -7.25
CA LYS A 9 -6.65 -1.28 -7.93
C LYS A 9 -6.58 -1.13 -9.44
N LYS A 10 -5.76 -0.22 -9.95
CA LYS A 10 -5.71 0.14 -11.38
C LYS A 10 -4.80 -0.79 -12.18
N CYS A 11 -3.56 -0.99 -11.71
CA CYS A 11 -2.57 -1.83 -12.40
C CYS A 11 -2.32 -3.18 -11.73
N GLY A 12 -2.88 -3.42 -10.54
CA GLY A 12 -2.72 -4.68 -9.82
C GLY A 12 -1.37 -4.87 -9.12
N ASN A 13 -0.43 -3.92 -9.24
CA ASN A 13 0.87 -4.01 -8.58
C ASN A 13 0.72 -4.02 -7.06
N ALA A 14 1.31 -5.03 -6.42
CA ALA A 14 1.44 -5.12 -4.97
C ALA A 14 2.89 -4.78 -4.57
N PHE A 15 3.07 -4.04 -3.50
CA PHE A 15 4.36 -3.67 -2.97
C PHE A 15 4.31 -3.52 -1.45
N GLU A 16 5.40 -3.88 -0.79
CA GLU A 16 5.56 -3.69 0.64
C GLU A 16 6.20 -2.33 0.90
N LYS A 17 5.66 -1.60 1.89
CA LYS A 17 6.27 -0.35 2.32
C LYS A 17 6.40 -0.29 3.83
N PHE A 18 7.59 0.13 4.27
CA PHE A 18 7.83 0.49 5.65
C PHE A 18 7.05 1.77 5.95
N GLN A 19 6.15 1.70 6.94
CA GLN A 19 5.41 2.86 7.39
C GLN A 19 5.31 2.87 8.90
N SER A 20 5.53 4.03 9.49
CA SER A 20 5.28 4.23 10.91
C SER A 20 3.79 4.12 11.20
N ILE A 21 3.43 3.62 12.39
CA ILE A 21 2.03 3.48 12.81
C ILE A 21 1.30 4.83 12.85
N THR A 22 2.05 5.92 13.00
CA THR A 22 1.58 7.31 13.06
C THR A 22 1.58 8.00 11.70
N ALA A 23 2.13 7.38 10.65
CA ALA A 23 2.25 8.01 9.33
C ALA A 23 1.02 7.70 8.47
N ASP A 24 0.59 8.69 7.69
CA ASP A 24 -0.56 8.57 6.81
C ASP A 24 -0.39 7.48 5.74
N PRO A 25 -1.42 6.63 5.52
CA PRO A 25 -1.39 5.59 4.51
C PRO A 25 -1.28 6.17 3.11
N ILE A 26 -0.57 5.46 2.25
CA ILE A 26 -0.39 5.89 0.86
C ILE A 26 -1.66 5.58 0.10
N LYS A 27 -2.12 6.53 -0.71
CA LYS A 27 -3.35 6.39 -1.51
C LYS A 27 -3.08 6.35 -3.02
N LYS A 28 -1.84 6.63 -3.45
CA LYS A 28 -1.44 6.67 -4.86
C LYS A 28 -0.36 5.64 -5.19
N CYS A 29 -0.50 5.01 -6.35
CA CYS A 29 0.50 4.10 -6.91
C CYS A 29 1.60 4.88 -7.62
N THR A 30 2.85 4.63 -7.29
CA THR A 30 4.03 5.25 -7.93
C THR A 30 4.20 4.89 -9.40
N ASN A 31 3.52 3.86 -9.90
CA ASN A 31 3.66 3.39 -11.29
C ASN A 31 2.57 3.92 -12.23
N CYS A 32 1.37 4.22 -11.71
CA CYS A 32 0.22 4.54 -12.57
C CYS A 32 -0.71 5.62 -12.02
N ASP A 33 -0.32 6.25 -10.90
CA ASP A 33 -1.13 7.21 -10.12
C ASP A 33 -2.52 6.71 -9.70
N GLY A 34 -2.77 5.40 -9.85
CA GLY A 34 -4.02 4.77 -9.46
C GLY A 34 -4.16 4.65 -7.95
N GLU A 35 -5.40 4.46 -7.49
CA GLU A 35 -5.68 4.23 -6.08
C GLU A 35 -5.02 2.94 -5.58
N VAL A 36 -4.37 3.04 -4.42
CA VAL A 36 -3.83 1.87 -3.69
C VAL A 36 -4.58 1.68 -2.38
N TYR A 37 -4.65 0.42 -1.96
CA TYR A 37 -5.26 0.02 -0.69
C TYR A 37 -4.31 -0.87 0.07
N ARG A 38 -4.39 -0.81 1.39
CA ARG A 38 -3.57 -1.64 2.27
C ARG A 38 -4.07 -3.07 2.24
N LEU A 39 -3.19 -4.00 1.86
CA LEU A 39 -3.35 -5.42 2.11
C LEU A 39 -3.04 -5.67 3.57
N ILE A 40 -4.07 -5.99 4.32
CA ILE A 40 -3.94 -6.53 5.67
C ILE A 40 -4.28 -8.00 5.52
N SER A 41 -3.27 -8.87 5.49
CA SER A 41 -3.50 -10.31 5.62
C SER A 41 -4.09 -10.57 7.01
N LYS A 42 -5.42 -10.65 7.07
CA LYS A 42 -6.14 -11.23 8.20
C LYS A 42 -5.99 -12.73 8.06
N ASN A 43 -5.08 -13.30 8.84
CA ASN A 43 -5.08 -14.72 9.12
C ASN A 43 -6.21 -15.05 10.11
#